data_AF-A0A2M8GGS9-F1
#
_entry.id   AF-A0A2M8GGS9-F1
#
_cell.length_a   1.000
_cell.length_b   1.000
_cell.length_c   1.000
_cell.angle_alpha   90.00
_cell.angle_beta   90.00
_cell.angle_gamma   90.00
#
_symmetry.space_group_name_H-M   'P 1'
#
loop_
_entity.id
_entity.type
_entity.pdbx_description
1 polymer ?
#
loop_
_entity_poly.entity_id
_entity_poly.type
_entity_poly.pdbx_seq_one_letter_code
_entity_poly.pdbx_strand_id
1 'polypeptide(L)' 'MKNWSVDEKKLKKSPKKYELWKLEQQLAYGLDKGETINRKKLMANWEFLEPRLDPQRRDFIKFLLWG' A
#
# COMPACT_ATOMS: atom_id res chain seq x y z
N MET A 1 -1.60 2.84 -13.72
CA MET A 1 -2.50 2.19 -12.75
C MET A 1 -2.84 0.80 -13.23
N LYS A 2 -2.79 -0.21 -12.34
CA LYS A 2 -3.17 -1.59 -12.68
C LYS A 2 -4.63 -1.92 -12.32
N ASN A 3 -5.34 -1.02 -11.60
CA ASN A 3 -6.78 -1.12 -11.34
C ASN A 3 -7.57 -0.11 -12.19
N TRP A 4 -8.25 -0.60 -13.24
CA TRP A 4 -8.96 0.21 -14.23
C TRP A 4 -10.31 0.79 -13.76
N SER A 5 -10.80 0.38 -12.58
CA SER A 5 -12.14 0.74 -12.06
C SER A 5 -12.15 1.85 -10.99
N VAL A 6 -10.98 2.39 -10.59
CA VAL A 6 -10.89 3.42 -9.53
C VAL A 6 -10.75 4.81 -10.14
N ASP A 7 -11.69 5.70 -9.79
CA ASP A 7 -11.61 7.13 -10.12
C ASP A 7 -10.62 7.83 -9.18
N GLU A 8 -9.35 7.86 -9.59
CA GLU A 8 -8.28 8.55 -8.85
C GLU A 8 -8.56 10.02 -8.60
N LYS A 9 -9.24 10.72 -9.52
CA LYS A 9 -9.49 12.16 -9.38
C LYS A 9 -10.41 12.42 -8.20
N LYS A 10 -11.39 11.53 -7.96
CA LYS A 10 -12.22 11.56 -6.75
C LYS A 10 -11.44 11.13 -5.52
N LEU A 11 -10.61 10.09 -5.62
CA LEU A 11 -9.85 9.57 -4.47
C LEU A 11 -8.81 10.57 -3.94
N LYS A 12 -8.16 11.32 -4.84
CA LYS A 12 -7.20 12.38 -4.49
C LYS A 12 -7.80 13.51 -3.65
N LYS A 13 -9.12 13.72 -3.70
CA LYS A 13 -9.81 14.69 -2.82
C LYS A 13 -9.81 14.26 -1.35
N SER A 14 -9.53 12.99 -1.07
CA SER A 14 -9.38 12.43 0.28
C SER A 14 -7.95 11.95 0.49
N PRO A 15 -7.03 12.82 0.96
CA PRO A 15 -5.59 12.52 0.98
C PRO A 15 -5.26 11.26 1.78
N LYS A 16 -5.94 11.01 2.91
CA LYS A 16 -5.74 9.81 3.74
C LYS A 16 -6.16 8.52 3.02
N LYS A 17 -7.29 8.54 2.32
CA LYS A 17 -7.78 7.37 1.55
C LYS A 17 -6.89 7.09 0.34
N TYR A 18 -6.43 8.16 -0.32
CA TYR A 18 -5.49 8.04 -1.44
C TYR A 18 -4.16 7.43 -1.01
N GLU A 19 -3.62 7.84 0.15
CA GLU A 19 -2.37 7.29 0.68
C GLU A 19 -2.49 5.80 1.00
N LEU A 20 -3.54 5.38 1.70
CA LEU A 20 -3.82 3.97 1.99
C LEU A 20 -3.93 3.14 0.71
N TRP A 21 -4.72 3.62 -0.25
CA TRP A 21 -4.88 2.96 -1.53
C TRP A 21 -3.55 2.87 -2.28
N LYS A 22 -2.74 3.94 -2.30
CA LYS A 22 -1.43 3.92 -2.95
C LYS A 22 -0.51 2.88 -2.34
N LEU A 23 -0.44 2.82 -1.00
CA LEU A 23 0.35 1.79 -0.31
C LEU A 23 -0.13 0.39 -0.67
N GLU A 24 -1.45 0.15 -0.67
CA GLU A 24 -2.04 -1.13 -1.07
C GLU A 24 -1.63 -1.51 -2.50
N GLN A 25 -1.69 -0.57 -3.46
CA GLN A 25 -1.27 -0.80 -4.85
C GLN A 25 0.22 -1.14 -4.97
N GLN A 26 1.08 -0.39 -4.27
CA GLN A 26 2.53 -0.61 -4.29
C GLN A 26 2.91 -1.98 -3.74
N LEU A 27 2.24 -2.42 -2.67
CA LEU A 27 2.49 -3.73 -2.07
C LEU A 27 1.96 -4.88 -2.94
N ALA A 28 0.79 -4.71 -3.55
CA ALA A 28 0.19 -5.74 -4.40
C ALA A 28 0.94 -5.92 -5.73
N TYR A 29 1.34 -4.80 -6.35
CA TYR A 29 1.80 -4.79 -7.74
C TYR A 29 3.27 -4.43 -7.95
N GLY A 30 3.99 -4.13 -6.86
CA GLY A 30 5.36 -3.66 -6.89
C GLY A 30 5.46 -2.14 -7.06
N LEU A 31 6.69 -1.67 -6.94
CA LEU A 31 7.04 -0.26 -7.06
C LEU A 31 7.34 0.12 -8.50
N ASP A 32 6.82 1.26 -8.92
CA ASP A 32 7.25 1.87 -10.17
C ASP A 32 8.69 2.39 -10.03
N LYS A 33 9.34 2.64 -11.17
CA LYS A 33 10.75 3.07 -11.21
C LYS A 33 10.95 4.36 -10.40
N GLY A 34 11.80 4.29 -9.36
CA GLY A 34 12.11 5.42 -8.48
C GLY A 34 11.13 5.62 -7.32
N GLU A 35 10.10 4.78 -7.19
CA GLU A 35 9.24 4.81 -6.01
C GLU A 35 9.87 4.09 -4.83
N THR A 36 9.61 4.60 -3.63
CA THR A 36 9.99 3.97 -2.37
C THR A 36 8.82 4.02 -1.40
N ILE A 37 8.76 3.04 -0.49
CA ILE A 37 7.76 3.03 0.58
C ILE A 37 8.42 3.55 1.86
N ASN A 38 7.79 4.56 2.46
CA ASN A 38 8.22 5.05 3.76
C ASN A 38 7.80 4.06 4.85
N ARG A 39 8.79 3.46 5.53
CA ARG A 39 8.57 2.48 6.61
C ARG A 39 7.63 2.97 7.71
N LYS A 40 7.80 4.21 8.20
CA LYS A 40 6.95 4.76 9.27
C LYS A 40 5.49 4.86 8.85
N LYS A 41 5.25 5.31 7.62
CA LYS A 41 3.90 5.39 7.04
C LYS A 41 3.28 4.01 6.86
N LEU A 42 4.08 3.04 6.41
CA LEU A 42 3.62 1.66 6.24
C LEU A 42 3.23 1.05 7.60
N MET A 43 4.06 1.21 8.63
CA MET A 43 3.75 0.73 9.99
C MET A 43 2.50 1.40 10.57
N ALA A 44 2.36 2.72 10.43
CA ALA A 44 1.21 3.47 10.93
C ALA A 44 -0.12 3.06 10.28
N ASN A 45 -0.08 2.46 9.09
CA ASN A 45 -1.26 2.01 8.36
C ASN A 45 -1.35 0.47 8.26
N TRP A 46 -0.51 -0.26 8.99
CA TRP A 46 -0.37 -1.71 8.83
C TRP A 46 -1.67 -2.46 9.15
N GLU A 47 -2.38 -2.08 10.22
CA GLU A 47 -3.65 -2.72 10.61
C GLU A 47 -4.70 -2.69 9.48
N PHE A 48 -4.67 -1.68 8.62
CA PHE A 48 -5.56 -1.57 7.48
C PHE A 48 -5.08 -2.40 6.27
N LEU A 49 -3.77 -2.53 6.10
CA LEU A 49 -3.14 -3.17 4.94
C LEU A 49 -3.00 -4.69 5.12
N GLU A 50 -2.62 -5.16 6.31
CA GLU A 50 -2.40 -6.57 6.64
C GLU A 50 -3.52 -7.52 6.15
N PRO A 51 -4.82 -7.25 6.38
CA PRO A 51 -5.89 -8.15 5.92
C PRO A 51 -6.18 -8.09 4.41
N ARG A 52 -5.61 -7.12 3.68
CA ARG A 52 -5.83 -6.91 2.24
C ARG A 52 -4.71 -7.45 1.36
N LEU A 53 -3.61 -7.85 1.98
CA LEU A 53 -2.48 -8.46 1.31
C LEU A 53 -2.69 -9.98 1.24
N ASP A 54 -2.16 -10.61 0.19
CA ASP A 54 -2.06 -12.06 0.19
C ASP A 54 -1.13 -12.55 1.32
N PRO A 55 -1.33 -13.78 1.83
CA PRO A 55 -0.60 -14.27 3.00
C PRO A 55 0.92 -14.23 2.83
N GLN A 56 1.44 -14.56 1.65
CA GLN A 56 2.88 -14.62 1.40
C GLN A 56 3.52 -13.23 1.44
N ARG A 57 2.91 -12.24 0.76
CA ARG A 57 3.38 -10.84 0.82
C ARG A 57 3.24 -10.28 2.22
N ARG A 58 2.11 -10.55 2.89
CA ARG A 58 1.87 -10.09 4.27
C ARG A 58 3.00 -10.56 5.19
N ASP A 59 3.30 -11.86 5.19
CA ASP A 59 4.28 -12.44 6.10
C ASP A 59 5.69 -11.94 5.77
N PHE A 60 6.02 -11.80 4.48
CA PHE A 60 7.29 -11.22 4.04
C PHE A 60 7.45 -9.75 4.48
N ILE A 61 6.44 -8.91 4.27
CA ILE A 61 6.50 -7.50 4.68
C ILE A 61 6.54 -7.38 6.20
N LYS A 62 5.79 -8.24 6.92
CA LYS A 62 5.83 -8.30 8.38
C LYS A 62 7.23 -8.63 8.89
N PHE A 63 7.90 -9.59 8.26
CA PHE A 63 9.31 -9.87 8.53
C PHE A 63 10.20 -8.65 8.26
N LEU A 64 10.04 -7.93 7.14
CA LEU A 64 10.83 -6.71 6.87
C LEU A 64 10.58 -5.57 7.88
N LEU A 65 9.40 -5.51 8.47
CA LEU A 65 9.00 -4.43 9.39
C LEU A 65 9.35 -4.71 10.86
N TRP A 66 9.34 -5.96 11.30
CA TRP A 66 9.54 -6.35 12.71
C TRP A 66 10.54 -7.49 12.94
N GLY A 67 11.10 -8.06 11.88
CA GLY A 67 12.19 -9.04 11.95
C GLY A 67 13.57 -8.41 11.99
#